data_AF-K0J4B5-F1
#
_entry.id   AF-K0J4B5-F1
#
_cell.length_a   1.000
_cell.length_b   1.000
_cell.length_c   1.000
_cell.angle_alpha   90.00
_cell.angle_beta   90.00
_cell.angle_gamma   90.00
#
_symmetry.space_group_name_H-M   'P 1'
#
loop_
_entity.id
_entity.type
_entity.pdbx_description
1 polymer ?
#
loop_
_entity_poly.entity_id
_entity_poly.type
_entity_poly.pdbx_seq_one_letter_code
_entity_poly.pdbx_strand_id
1 'polypeptide(L)'
;MYILFLVGLILILLGFMVHILKWYFLISGYNTMSKEKQKNVDTEGLGRFMGIYSYVNGAVFILAGALYGFGYENSIIPATIFIIVSTIYFIIRAQKFDHNKTNKSK
;
A
#
# COMPACT_ATOMS: atom_id res chain seq x y z
N MET A 1 -20.08 -5.58 -6.13
CA MET A 1 -19.33 -6.87 -6.10
C MET A 1 -18.10 -6.89 -7.02
N TYR A 2 -18.23 -6.95 -8.36
CA TYR A 2 -17.09 -7.16 -9.28
C TYR A 2 -15.96 -6.14 -9.16
N ILE A 3 -16.31 -4.86 -8.95
CA ILE A 3 -15.32 -3.81 -8.77
C ILE A 3 -14.41 -4.05 -7.55
N LEU A 4 -14.93 -4.66 -6.47
CA LEU A 4 -14.16 -4.96 -5.27
C LEU A 4 -13.12 -6.05 -5.56
N PHE A 5 -13.48 -7.08 -6.33
CA PHE A 5 -12.53 -8.10 -6.77
C PHE A 5 -11.46 -7.53 -7.70
N LEU A 6 -11.84 -6.66 -8.65
CA LEU A 6 -10.90 -6.00 -9.55
C LEU A 6 -9.88 -5.14 -8.78
N VAL A 7 -10.36 -4.29 -7.87
CA VAL A 7 -9.50 -3.47 -7.01
C VAL A 7 -8.59 -4.33 -6.15
N GLY A 8 -9.13 -5.39 -5.55
CA GLY A 8 -8.35 -6.31 -4.73
C GLY A 8 -7.22 -7.00 -5.50
N LEU A 9 -7.51 -7.45 -6.73
CA LEU A 9 -6.52 -8.06 -7.62
C LEU A 9 -5.44 -7.04 -8.04
N ILE A 10 -5.83 -5.82 -8.41
CA ILE A 10 -4.88 -4.76 -8.76
C ILE A 10 -3.93 -4.47 -7.60
N LEU A 11 -4.44 -4.37 -6.37
CA LEU A 11 -3.61 -4.16 -5.19
C LEU A 11 -2.61 -5.31 -4.99
N ILE A 12 -3.05 -6.56 -5.10
CA ILE A 12 -2.15 -7.71 -4.98
C ILE A 12 -1.04 -7.67 -6.04
N LEU A 13 -1.40 -7.35 -7.29
CA LEU A 13 -0.43 -7.24 -8.38
C LEU A 13 0.56 -6.10 -8.16
N LEU A 14 0.10 -4.93 -7.72
CA LEU A 14 0.99 -3.80 -7.37
C LEU A 14 1.92 -4.16 -6.22
N GLY A 15 1.39 -4.82 -5.18
CA GLY A 15 2.19 -5.32 -4.07
C GLY A 15 3.28 -6.28 -4.54
N PHE A 16 2.95 -7.20 -5.46
CA PHE A 16 3.88 -8.14 -6.07
C PHE A 16 4.96 -7.46 -6.89
N MET A 17 4.59 -6.51 -7.75
CA MET A 17 5.52 -5.73 -8.55
C MET A 17 6.54 -4.98 -7.69
N VAL A 18 6.08 -4.31 -6.63
CA VAL A 18 6.97 -3.50 -5.78
C VAL A 18 7.82 -4.37 -4.85
N HIS A 19 7.25 -5.42 -4.24
CA HIS A 19 7.95 -6.25 -3.26
C HIS A 19 8.86 -7.31 -3.89
N ILE A 20 8.35 -8.06 -4.87
CA ILE A 20 9.05 -9.21 -5.44
C ILE A 20 9.84 -8.81 -6.69
N LEU A 21 9.23 -8.06 -7.61
CA LEU A 21 9.91 -7.60 -8.81
C LEU A 21 10.80 -6.37 -8.57
N LYS A 22 10.76 -5.81 -7.35
CA LYS A 22 11.55 -4.64 -6.93
C LYS A 22 11.33 -3.42 -7.83
N TRP A 23 10.12 -3.26 -8.37
CA TRP A 23 9.73 -2.12 -9.22
C TRP A 23 9.50 -0.84 -8.39
N TYR A 24 10.55 -0.38 -7.70
CA TYR A 24 10.47 0.76 -6.78
C TYR A 24 10.14 2.10 -7.45
N PHE A 25 10.31 2.21 -8.77
CA PHE A 25 9.87 3.37 -9.54
C PHE A 25 8.35 3.59 -9.49
N LEU A 26 7.56 2.56 -9.13
CA LEU A 26 6.12 2.69 -8.89
C LEU A 26 5.80 3.46 -7.59
N ILE A 27 6.77 3.57 -6.68
CA ILE A 27 6.63 4.35 -5.44
C ILE A 27 6.85 5.81 -5.82
N SER A 28 5.75 6.55 -6.04
CA SER A 28 5.79 7.93 -6.54
C SER A 28 6.70 8.85 -5.72
N GLY A 29 6.67 8.73 -4.39
CA GLY A 29 7.54 9.49 -3.50
C GLY A 29 9.03 9.22 -3.72
N TYR A 30 9.41 7.97 -4.03
CA TYR A 30 10.79 7.61 -4.38
C TYR A 30 11.16 8.03 -5.81
N ASN A 31 10.27 7.78 -6.77
CA ASN A 31 10.51 8.06 -8.19
C ASN A 31 10.69 9.57 -8.49
N THR A 32 10.10 10.44 -7.67
CA THR A 32 10.20 11.90 -7.79
C THR A 32 11.35 12.52 -7.00
N MET A 33 12.03 11.76 -6.15
CA MET A 33 13.22 12.24 -5.42
C MET A 33 14.41 12.45 -6.36
N SER A 34 15.32 13.36 -5.97
CA SER A 34 16.62 13.47 -6.62
C SER A 34 17.44 12.20 -6.41
N LYS A 35 18.36 11.89 -7.33
CA LYS A 35 19.23 10.70 -7.26
C LYS A 35 20.04 10.62 -5.97
N GLU A 36 20.41 11.76 -5.38
CA GLU A 36 21.11 11.82 -4.11
C GLU A 36 20.20 11.35 -2.95
N LYS A 37 18.95 11.83 -2.91
CA LYS A 37 17.98 11.45 -1.88
C LYS A 37 17.55 9.99 -1.99
N GLN A 38 17.43 9.47 -3.22
CA GLN A 38 17.08 8.06 -3.46
C GLN A 38 18.09 7.09 -2.83
N LYS A 39 19.38 7.45 -2.77
CA LYS A 39 20.43 6.61 -2.14
C LYS A 39 20.26 6.44 -0.63
N ASN A 40 19.53 7.35 0.02
CA ASN A 40 19.29 7.32 1.46
C ASN A 40 18.00 6.57 1.83
N VAL A 41 17.24 6.05 0.86
CA VAL A 41 16.00 5.32 1.11
C VAL A 41 16.29 3.81 1.22
N ASP A 42 15.82 3.18 2.29
CA ASP A 42 15.73 1.72 2.39
C ASP A 42 14.61 1.21 1.49
N THR A 43 14.93 1.07 0.20
CA THR A 43 13.96 0.65 -0.83
C THR A 43 13.49 -0.79 -0.66
N GLU A 44 14.31 -1.69 -0.13
CA GLU A 44 13.92 -3.08 0.11
C GLU A 44 12.97 -3.19 1.30
N GLY A 45 13.27 -2.50 2.40
CA GLY A 45 12.35 -2.40 3.54
C GLY A 45 11.04 -1.72 3.18
N LEU A 46 11.11 -0.59 2.46
CA LEU A 46 9.92 0.14 1.99
C LEU A 46 9.11 -0.69 1.00
N GLY A 47 9.76 -1.34 0.05
CA GLY A 47 9.11 -2.17 -0.97
C GLY A 47 8.40 -3.38 -0.37
N ARG A 48 9.04 -4.07 0.59
CA ARG A 48 8.40 -5.14 1.36
C ARG A 48 7.21 -4.64 2.17
N PHE A 49 7.34 -3.49 2.84
CA PHE A 49 6.27 -2.91 3.62
C PHE A 49 5.07 -2.50 2.76
N MET A 50 5.32 -1.86 1.61
CA MET A 50 4.30 -1.54 0.61
C MET A 50 3.64 -2.79 0.05
N GLY A 51 4.42 -3.84 -0.25
CA GLY A 51 3.90 -5.13 -0.68
C GLY A 51 2.90 -5.73 0.31
N ILE A 52 3.31 -5.85 1.58
CA ILE A 52 2.44 -6.38 2.65
C ILE A 52 1.19 -5.53 2.79
N TYR A 53 1.32 -4.21 2.83
CA TYR A 53 0.18 -3.28 2.85
C TYR A 53 -0.78 -3.56 1.69
N SER A 54 -0.27 -3.67 0.47
CA SER A 54 -1.07 -3.93 -0.73
C SER A 54 -1.74 -5.31 -0.71
N TYR A 55 -1.05 -6.37 -0.26
CA TYR A 55 -1.63 -7.71 -0.16
C TYR A 55 -2.77 -7.77 0.86
N VAL A 56 -2.58 -7.17 2.04
CA VAL A 56 -3.59 -7.15 3.09
C VAL A 56 -4.83 -6.39 2.63
N ASN A 57 -4.66 -5.20 2.07
CA ASN A 57 -5.79 -4.43 1.54
C ASN A 57 -6.47 -5.14 0.36
N GLY A 58 -5.68 -5.76 -0.53
CA GLY A 58 -6.21 -6.55 -1.64
C GLY A 58 -7.08 -7.74 -1.16
N ALA A 59 -6.61 -8.47 -0.14
CA ALA A 59 -7.37 -9.55 0.48
C ALA A 59 -8.67 -9.05 1.14
N VAL A 60 -8.63 -7.90 1.80
CA VAL A 60 -9.82 -7.27 2.41
C VAL A 60 -10.86 -6.89 1.34
N PHE A 61 -10.45 -6.34 0.20
CA PHE A 61 -11.35 -6.04 -0.91
C PHE A 61 -11.98 -7.30 -1.51
N ILE A 62 -11.21 -8.38 -1.68
CA ILE A 62 -11.72 -9.67 -2.16
C ILE A 62 -12.73 -10.25 -1.17
N LEU A 63 -12.41 -10.24 0.13
CA LEU A 63 -13.30 -10.73 1.17
C LEU A 63 -14.60 -9.92 1.24
N ALA A 64 -14.53 -8.59 1.20
CA ALA A 64 -15.69 -7.73 1.15
C ALA A 64 -16.54 -7.99 -0.11
N GLY A 65 -15.90 -8.20 -1.26
CA GLY A 65 -16.57 -8.60 -2.49
C GLY A 65 -17.33 -9.91 -2.36
N ALA A 66 -16.71 -10.94 -1.77
CA ALA A 66 -17.33 -12.23 -1.53
C ALA A 66 -18.52 -12.13 -0.56
N LEU A 67 -18.34 -11.46 0.57
CA LEU A 67 -19.40 -11.25 1.56
C LEU A 67 -20.59 -10.48 0.97
N TYR A 68 -20.33 -9.42 0.21
CA TYR A 68 -21.37 -8.70 -0.51
C TYR A 68 -22.13 -9.62 -1.47
N GLY A 69 -21.44 -10.51 -2.19
CA GLY A 69 -22.06 -11.51 -3.07
C GLY A 69 -22.96 -12.52 -2.33
N PHE A 70 -22.68 -12.81 -1.07
CA PHE A 70 -23.52 -13.65 -0.20
C PHE A 70 -24.68 -12.89 0.47
N GLY A 71 -24.91 -11.61 0.12
CA GLY A 71 -26.00 -10.80 0.68
C GLY A 71 -25.62 -10.00 1.92
N TYR A 72 -24.35 -10.02 2.34
CA TYR A 72 -23.85 -9.15 3.42
C TYR A 72 -23.46 -7.77 2.86
N GLU A 73 -24.44 -6.98 2.45
CA GLU A 73 -24.22 -5.69 1.79
C GLU A 73 -23.41 -4.70 2.65
N ASN A 74 -23.59 -4.77 3.97
CA ASN A 74 -22.88 -3.94 4.94
C ASN A 74 -21.39 -4.30 5.11
N SER A 75 -20.89 -5.36 4.46
CA SER A 75 -19.47 -5.76 4.50
C SER A 75 -18.51 -4.70 3.96
N ILE A 76 -19.00 -3.76 3.14
CA ILE A 76 -18.22 -2.65 2.59
C ILE A 76 -17.82 -1.64 3.68
N ILE A 77 -18.67 -1.43 4.69
CA ILE A 77 -18.42 -0.47 5.77
C ILE A 77 -17.15 -0.83 6.58
N PRO A 78 -17.04 -2.03 7.19
CA PRO A 78 -15.84 -2.39 7.95
C PRO A 78 -14.60 -2.48 7.06
N ALA A 79 -14.74 -2.93 5.80
CA ALA A 79 -13.64 -2.92 4.84
C ALA A 79 -13.10 -1.50 4.62
N THR A 80 -13.99 -0.52 4.41
CA THR A 80 -13.63 0.89 4.20
C THR A 80 -12.91 1.47 5.41
N ILE A 81 -13.42 1.25 6.62
CA ILE A 81 -12.79 1.68 7.87
C ILE A 81 -11.38 1.08 7.98
N PHE A 82 -11.23 -0.21 7.68
CA PHE A 82 -9.93 -0.88 7.68
C PHE A 82 -8.95 -0.26 6.68
N ILE A 83 -9.38 0.02 5.44
CA ILE A 83 -8.52 0.68 4.44
C ILE A 83 -8.02 2.03 4.98
N ILE A 84 -8.91 2.86 5.52
CA ILE A 84 -8.56 4.19 6.03
C ILE A 84 -7.50 4.08 7.14
N VAL A 85 -7.76 3.25 8.15
CA VAL A 85 -6.85 3.07 9.29
C VAL A 85 -5.51 2.49 8.84
N SER A 86 -5.52 1.46 7.98
CA SER A 86 -4.29 0.84 7.48
C SER A 86 -3.48 1.78 6.58
N THR A 87 -4.14 2.65 5.81
CA THR A 87 -3.49 3.68 4.99
C THR A 87 -2.78 4.71 5.84
N ILE A 88 -3.46 5.24 6.87
CA ILE A 88 -2.85 6.19 7.82
C ILE A 88 -1.64 5.55 8.51
N TYR A 89 -1.79 4.32 8.99
CA TYR A 89 -0.70 3.55 9.57
C TYR A 89 0.47 3.38 8.58
N PHE A 90 0.19 3.00 7.33
CA PHE A 90 1.19 2.84 6.29
C PHE A 90 1.95 4.13 6.02
N ILE A 91 1.27 5.26 5.84
CA ILE A 91 1.90 6.56 5.56
C ILE A 91 2.87 6.93 6.70
N ILE A 92 2.43 6.82 7.96
CA ILE A 92 3.27 7.17 9.12
C ILE A 92 4.48 6.24 9.21
N ARG A 93 4.26 4.93 9.05
CA ARG A 93 5.31 3.92 9.26
C ARG A 93 6.25 3.79 8.08
N ALA A 94 5.84 4.17 6.88
CA ALA A 94 6.68 4.19 5.68
C ALA A 94 7.81 5.24 5.80
N GLN A 95 7.58 6.32 6.54
CA GLN A 95 8.60 7.36 6.76
C GLN A 95 9.87 6.83 7.43
N LYS A 96 9.80 5.74 8.20
CA LYS A 96 10.98 5.15 8.85
C LYS A 96 12.02 4.63 7.86
N PHE A 97 11.63 4.38 6.60
CA PHE A 97 12.51 3.88 5.55
C PHE A 97 13.16 5.02 4.73
N ASP A 98 12.73 6.27 4.94
CA ASP A 98 13.36 7.44 4.35
C ASP A 98 14.37 8.04 5.35
N HIS A 99 15.66 7.79 5.12
CA HIS A 99 16.73 8.31 5.99
C HIS A 99 17.26 9.67 5.54
N ASN A 100 16.57 10.37 4.64
CA ASN A 100 16.95 11.74 4.32
C ASN A 100 16.80 12.62 5.56
N LYS A 101 17.77 13.52 5.80
CA LYS A 101 17.68 14.50 6.88
C LYS A 101 16.44 15.35 6.64
N THR A 102 15.42 15.17 7.48
CA THR A 102 14.30 16.10 7.52
C THR A 102 14.86 17.39 8.10
N ASN A 103 15.03 18.42 7.26
CA ASN A 103 14.98 19.78 7.76
C ASN A 103 13.58 19.93 8.33
N LYS A 104 13.40 19.59 9.61
CA LYS A 104 12.26 20.12 10.37
C LYS A 104 12.41 21.62 10.25
N SER A 105 11.59 22.24 9.40
CA SER A 105 11.36 23.67 9.51
C SER A 105 10.98 23.89 10.97
N LYS A 106 11.83 24.64 11.69
CA LYS A 106 11.54 25.13 13.03
C LYS A 106 10.16 25.80 13.04
#